data_AF-A0A8S1J591-F1
#
_entry.id   AF-A0A8S1J591-F1
#
_cell.length_a   1.000
_cell.length_b   1.000
_cell.length_c   1.000
_cell.angle_alpha   90.00
_cell.angle_beta   90.00
_cell.angle_gamma   90.00
#
_symmetry.space_group_name_H-M   'P 1'
#
loop_
_entity.id
_entity.type
_entity.pdbx_description
1 polymer ?
#
loop_
_entity_poly.entity_id
_entity_poly.type
_entity_poly.pdbx_seq_one_letter_code
_entity_poly.pdbx_strand_id
1 'polypeptide(L)'
;MLLGTHSTHDFGCARHGAKTVAIGIPEGRVQLSSESMQRYRAAVNTWLQDWASSSETSGRVLYLDFPIPFSDDTGDWEGDGLHMSAQGYQKLGRLLGPLIRNFVGCSERELAAGS
;
A
#
# COMPACT_ATOMS: atom_id res chain seq x y z
N MET A 1 -7.83 -40.00 3.18
CA MET A 1 -7.58 -38.83 2.31
C MET A 1 -8.53 -37.73 2.76
N LEU A 2 -8.08 -36.86 3.66
CA LEU A 2 -8.86 -35.71 4.15
C LEU A 2 -7.98 -34.48 3.91
N LEU A 3 -8.54 -33.57 3.13
CA LEU A 3 -7.91 -32.40 2.54
C LEU A 3 -7.40 -31.46 3.64
N GLY A 4 -6.16 -31.00 3.48
CA GLY A 4 -5.54 -30.02 4.36
C GLY A 4 -6.34 -28.72 4.37
N THR A 5 -6.63 -28.22 5.56
CA THR A 5 -7.20 -26.89 5.75
C THR A 5 -6.16 -25.87 5.31
N HIS A 6 -6.45 -25.15 4.22
CA HIS A 6 -5.73 -23.94 3.88
C HIS A 6 -5.81 -22.97 5.06
N SER A 7 -4.66 -22.68 5.66
CA SER A 7 -4.54 -21.66 6.70
C SER A 7 -4.73 -20.29 6.05
N THR A 8 -5.96 -19.80 6.02
CA THR A 8 -6.28 -18.40 5.69
C THR A 8 -5.65 -17.55 6.79
N HIS A 9 -4.55 -16.88 6.48
CA HIS A 9 -3.94 -15.91 7.38
C HIS A 9 -4.86 -14.69 7.45
N ASP A 10 -5.83 -14.77 8.35
CA ASP A 10 -6.80 -13.72 8.66
C ASP A 10 -6.07 -12.61 9.42
N PHE A 11 -5.66 -11.56 8.71
CA PHE A 11 -4.97 -10.41 9.30
C PHE A 11 -5.89 -9.74 10.33
N GLY A 12 -5.49 -9.74 11.60
CA GLY A 12 -6.34 -9.37 12.75
C GLY A 12 -7.09 -8.02 12.64
N CYS A 13 -6.60 -7.06 11.86
CA CYS A 13 -7.29 -5.78 11.64
C CYS A 13 -8.63 -5.93 10.90
N ALA A 14 -8.71 -6.78 9.86
CA ALA A 14 -9.93 -6.96 9.06
C ALA A 14 -11.05 -7.65 9.87
N ARG A 15 -10.66 -8.52 10.81
CA ARG A 15 -11.54 -9.24 11.73
C ARG A 15 -12.25 -8.31 12.73
N HIS A 16 -11.65 -7.16 13.04
CA HIS A 16 -12.25 -6.12 13.87
C HIS A 16 -13.02 -5.05 13.07
N GLY A 17 -13.26 -5.28 11.78
CA GLY A 17 -14.00 -4.35 10.92
C GLY A 17 -13.21 -3.10 10.53
N ALA A 18 -11.90 -3.08 10.76
CA ALA A 18 -11.06 -1.96 10.35
C ALA A 18 -10.97 -1.91 8.82
N LYS A 19 -11.15 -0.72 8.27
CA LYS A 19 -10.84 -0.44 6.87
C LYS A 19 -9.33 -0.43 6.69
N THR A 20 -8.84 -1.14 5.69
CA THR A 20 -7.41 -1.32 5.41
C THR A 20 -7.06 -0.75 4.05
N VAL A 21 -5.91 -0.10 3.93
CA VAL A 21 -5.38 0.37 2.65
C VAL A 21 -4.13 -0.44 2.33
N ALA A 22 -4.19 -1.19 1.23
CA ALA A 22 -3.07 -1.92 0.68
C ALA A 22 -2.37 -1.02 -0.35
N ILE A 23 -1.14 -0.61 -0.07
CA ILE A 23 -0.37 0.22 -1.00
C ILE A 23 0.60 -0.68 -1.76
N GLY A 24 0.64 -0.54 -3.09
CA GLY A 24 1.59 -1.25 -3.93
C GLY A 24 3.03 -1.00 -3.50
N ILE A 25 3.88 -1.99 -3.70
CA ILE A 25 5.32 -1.87 -3.47
C ILE A 25 5.89 -0.92 -4.53
N PRO A 26 6.62 0.14 -4.14
CA PRO A 26 7.24 1.06 -5.08
C PRO A 26 8.33 0.38 -5.91
N GLU A 27 8.75 1.06 -6.97
CA GLU A 27 10.03 0.78 -7.60
C GLU A 27 11.18 1.22 -6.68
N GLY A 28 12.36 0.70 -6.93
CA GLY A 28 13.57 1.07 -6.20
C GLY A 28 14.80 0.84 -7.07
N ARG A 29 15.96 1.27 -6.57
CA ARG A 29 17.22 1.23 -7.33
C ARG A 29 17.60 -0.20 -7.76
N VAL A 30 17.39 -1.20 -6.90
CA VAL A 30 17.74 -2.60 -7.17
C VAL A 30 16.93 -3.17 -8.34
N GLN A 31 15.68 -2.73 -8.50
CA GLN A 31 14.81 -3.18 -9.57
C GLN A 31 15.34 -2.72 -10.93
N LEU A 32 16.02 -1.57 -11.02
CA LEU A 32 16.58 -1.08 -12.29
C LEU A 32 17.66 -2.01 -12.87
N SER A 33 18.34 -2.78 -12.03
CA SER A 33 19.42 -3.69 -12.44
C SER A 33 19.05 -5.18 -12.38
N SER A 34 17.82 -5.52 -11.96
CA SER A 34 17.41 -6.91 -11.76
C SER A 34 15.99 -7.16 -12.27
N GLU A 35 15.89 -7.82 -13.43
CA GLU A 35 14.62 -8.22 -14.02
C GLU A 35 13.82 -9.16 -13.10
N SER A 36 14.49 -10.07 -12.38
CA SER A 36 13.83 -10.96 -11.43
C SER A 36 13.16 -10.19 -10.30
N MET A 37 13.79 -9.12 -9.80
CA MET A 37 13.20 -8.24 -8.79
C MET A 37 12.03 -7.41 -9.33
N GLN A 38 12.10 -6.95 -10.59
CA GLN A 38 10.97 -6.30 -11.25
C GLN A 38 9.76 -7.24 -11.35
N ARG A 39 9.98 -8.49 -11.80
CA ARG A 39 8.92 -9.50 -11.90
C ARG A 39 8.35 -9.85 -10.53
N TYR A 40 9.20 -9.99 -9.51
CA TYR A 40 8.74 -10.28 -8.16
C TYR A 40 7.88 -9.14 -7.58
N ARG A 41 8.31 -7.88 -7.75
CA ARG A 41 7.51 -6.72 -7.38
C ARG A 41 6.15 -6.72 -8.08
N ALA A 42 6.13 -6.94 -9.39
CA ALA A 42 4.89 -6.98 -10.17
C ALA A 42 3.94 -8.08 -9.64
N ALA A 43 4.47 -9.28 -9.37
CA ALA A 43 3.69 -10.38 -8.81
C ALA A 43 3.09 -10.03 -7.43
N VAL A 44 3.88 -9.42 -6.53
CA VAL A 44 3.38 -8.99 -5.21
C VAL A 44 2.30 -7.93 -5.34
N ASN A 45 2.45 -6.97 -6.24
CA ASN A 45 1.44 -5.94 -6.47
C ASN A 45 0.14 -6.54 -7.02
N THR A 46 0.22 -7.51 -7.94
CA THR A 46 -0.93 -8.29 -8.39
C THR A 46 -1.59 -9.03 -7.22
N TRP A 47 -0.83 -9.71 -6.37
CA TRP A 47 -1.41 -10.41 -5.21
C TRP A 47 -2.09 -9.48 -4.21
N LEU A 48 -1.53 -8.29 -3.97
CA LEU A 48 -2.17 -7.28 -3.11
C LEU A 48 -3.49 -6.78 -3.71
N GLN A 49 -3.52 -6.56 -5.02
CA GLN A 49 -4.71 -6.13 -5.74
C GLN A 49 -5.80 -7.22 -5.74
N ASP A 50 -5.42 -8.47 -6.02
CA ASP A 50 -6.31 -9.62 -5.98
C ASP A 50 -6.88 -9.83 -4.58
N TRP A 51 -6.02 -9.75 -3.56
CA TRP A 51 -6.43 -9.84 -2.16
C TRP A 51 -7.42 -8.73 -1.79
N ALA A 52 -7.16 -7.47 -2.17
CA ALA A 52 -8.07 -6.36 -1.90
C ALA A 52 -9.42 -6.48 -2.64
N SER A 53 -9.43 -7.18 -3.78
CA SER A 53 -10.63 -7.39 -4.61
C SER A 53 -11.38 -8.69 -4.26
N SER A 54 -10.85 -9.51 -3.35
CA SER A 54 -11.47 -10.79 -2.99
C SER A 54 -12.81 -10.60 -2.28
N SER A 55 -13.67 -11.63 -2.32
CA SER A 55 -14.97 -11.60 -1.64
C SER A 55 -14.85 -11.44 -0.12
N GLU A 56 -13.74 -11.88 0.47
CA GLU A 56 -13.49 -11.82 1.92
C GLU A 56 -13.21 -10.38 2.40
N THR A 57 -12.64 -9.55 1.52
CA THR A 57 -12.16 -8.19 1.84
C THR A 57 -12.95 -7.09 1.15
N SER A 58 -13.88 -7.44 0.25
CA SER A 58 -14.66 -6.51 -0.55
C SER A 58 -15.31 -5.41 0.30
N GLY A 59 -15.04 -4.15 -0.06
CA GLY A 59 -15.51 -2.96 0.64
C GLY A 59 -14.77 -2.62 1.95
N ARG A 60 -13.87 -3.48 2.43
CA ARG A 60 -13.06 -3.26 3.64
C ARG A 60 -11.59 -2.98 3.34
N VAL A 61 -11.10 -3.44 2.18
CA VAL A 61 -9.73 -3.19 1.73
C VAL A 61 -9.77 -2.34 0.47
N LEU A 62 -8.95 -1.29 0.43
CA LEU A 62 -8.69 -0.49 -0.76
C LEU A 62 -7.26 -0.74 -1.22
N TYR A 63 -7.07 -1.18 -2.46
CA TYR A 63 -5.76 -1.20 -3.10
C TYR A 63 -5.48 0.14 -3.77
N LEU A 64 -4.25 0.65 -3.58
CA LEU A 64 -3.74 1.83 -4.28
C LEU A 64 -2.35 1.52 -4.82
N ASP A 65 -2.12 1.89 -6.09
CA ASP A 65 -0.77 1.94 -6.63
C ASP A 65 0.09 2.93 -5.85
N PHE A 66 1.38 2.66 -5.74
CA PHE A 66 2.31 3.61 -5.17
C PHE A 66 2.49 4.81 -6.12
N PRO A 67 2.16 6.05 -5.71
CA PRO A 67 1.95 7.15 -6.66
C PRO A 67 3.23 7.90 -7.03
N ILE A 68 4.38 7.56 -6.45
CA ILE A 68 5.65 8.25 -6.67
C ILE A 68 6.64 7.28 -7.32
N PRO A 69 7.04 7.49 -8.58
CA PRO A 69 8.04 6.64 -9.23
C PRO A 69 9.41 6.82 -8.58
N PHE A 70 10.25 5.79 -8.69
CA PHE A 70 11.64 5.90 -8.27
C PHE A 70 12.40 6.87 -9.18
N SER A 71 13.16 7.82 -8.61
CA SER A 71 14.03 8.72 -9.36
C SER A 71 15.09 9.33 -8.47
N ASP A 72 16.34 9.25 -8.91
CA ASP A 72 17.50 9.88 -8.26
C ASP A 72 17.47 11.42 -8.34
N ASP A 73 16.71 11.99 -9.27
CA ASP A 73 16.76 13.43 -9.60
C ASP A 73 15.71 14.27 -8.87
N THR A 74 14.72 13.61 -8.24
CA THR A 74 13.54 14.30 -7.66
C THR A 74 13.74 14.75 -6.22
N GLY A 75 14.71 14.17 -5.51
CA GLY A 75 14.87 14.33 -4.06
C GLY A 75 13.78 13.65 -3.22
N ASP A 76 12.86 12.90 -3.83
CA ASP A 76 11.80 12.16 -3.12
C ASP A 76 12.33 10.88 -2.45
N TRP A 77 13.55 10.44 -2.80
CA TRP A 77 14.17 9.19 -2.35
C TRP A 77 15.49 9.45 -1.62
N GLU A 78 15.79 8.61 -0.64
CA GLU A 78 17.10 8.59 0.01
C GLU A 78 18.16 7.94 -0.88
N GLY A 79 19.44 8.17 -0.57
CA GLY A 79 20.57 7.70 -1.38
C GLY A 79 20.65 6.18 -1.53
N ASP A 80 20.07 5.42 -0.60
CA ASP A 80 20.01 3.95 -0.67
C ASP A 80 19.10 3.41 -1.79
N GLY A 81 18.20 4.26 -2.31
CA GLY A 81 17.25 3.91 -3.36
C GLY A 81 16.16 2.91 -2.94
N LEU A 82 15.89 2.79 -1.64
CA LEU A 82 14.83 1.99 -1.05
C LEU A 82 13.87 2.85 -0.21
N HIS A 83 14.41 3.76 0.58
CA HIS A 83 13.61 4.60 1.47
C HIS A 83 13.24 5.93 0.79
N MET A 84 12.09 6.48 1.18
CA MET A 84 11.73 7.84 0.81
C MET A 84 12.41 8.85 1.73
N SER A 85 12.72 10.02 1.18
CA SER A 85 13.16 11.14 1.99
C SER A 85 12.00 11.76 2.79
N ALA A 86 12.32 12.67 3.71
CA ALA A 86 11.29 13.42 4.43
C ALA A 86 10.33 14.17 3.47
N GLN A 87 10.87 14.75 2.39
CA GLN A 87 10.08 15.37 1.33
C GLN A 87 9.21 14.33 0.61
N GLY A 88 9.78 13.18 0.27
CA GLY A 88 9.07 12.08 -0.37
C GLY A 88 7.86 11.61 0.45
N TYR A 89 8.04 11.39 1.75
CA TYR A 89 6.92 11.04 2.64
C TYR A 89 5.88 12.16 2.74
N GLN A 90 6.29 13.42 2.74
CA GLN A 90 5.34 14.53 2.73
C GLN A 90 4.51 14.55 1.44
N LYS A 91 5.14 14.33 0.28
CA LYS A 91 4.47 14.21 -1.02
C LYS A 91 3.52 13.01 -1.05
N LEU A 92 3.96 11.86 -0.54
CA LEU A 92 3.14 10.65 -0.43
C LEU A 92 1.87 10.91 0.39
N GLY A 93 2.01 11.56 1.55
CA GLY A 93 0.89 11.94 2.40
C GLY A 93 -0.10 12.89 1.71
N ARG A 94 0.37 13.87 0.93
CA ARG A 94 -0.50 14.77 0.15
C ARG A 94 -1.29 14.04 -0.95
N LEU A 95 -0.66 13.06 -1.60
CA LEU A 95 -1.28 12.29 -2.69
C LEU A 95 -2.29 11.26 -2.16
N LEU A 96 -1.94 10.53 -1.11
CA LEU A 96 -2.78 9.45 -0.57
C LEU A 96 -3.81 9.93 0.44
N GLY A 97 -3.52 10.98 1.21
CA GLY A 97 -4.35 11.46 2.32
C GLY A 97 -5.83 11.67 1.95
N PRO A 98 -6.17 12.37 0.85
CA PRO A 98 -7.56 12.54 0.43
C PRO A 98 -8.25 11.22 0.07
N LEU A 99 -7.55 10.30 -0.59
CA LEU A 99 -8.08 8.99 -0.98
C LEU A 99 -8.37 8.13 0.25
N ILE A 100 -7.41 8.08 1.18
CA ILE A 100 -7.54 7.33 2.44
C ILE A 100 -8.67 7.92 3.27
N ARG A 101 -8.76 9.25 3.41
CA ARG A 101 -9.82 9.93 4.17
C ARG A 101 -11.21 9.55 3.64
N ASN A 102 -11.40 9.65 2.33
CA ASN A 102 -12.67 9.30 1.68
C ASN A 102 -13.01 7.82 1.91
N PHE A 103 -12.01 6.95 1.81
CA PHE A 103 -12.22 5.52 2.02
C PHE A 103 -12.60 5.20 3.46
N VAL A 104 -11.85 5.71 4.44
CA VAL A 104 -12.13 5.42 5.86
C VAL A 104 -13.41 6.10 6.34
N GLY A 105 -13.87 7.15 5.64
CA GLY A 105 -15.11 7.86 5.95
C GLY A 105 -14.96 8.89 7.07
N CYS A 106 -13.73 9.36 7.33
CA CYS A 106 -13.46 10.33 8.37
C CYS A 106 -13.97 11.72 7.92
N SER A 107 -14.90 12.28 8.69
CA SER A 107 -15.47 13.61 8.39
C SER A 107 -14.55 14.72 8.91
N GLU A 108 -14.54 15.90 8.29
CA GLU A 108 -13.68 17.02 8.72
C GLU A 108 -13.88 17.44 10.19
N ARG A 109 -15.03 17.09 10.79
CA ARG A 109 -15.36 17.39 12.19
C ARG A 109 -14.52 16.62 13.21
N GLU A 110 -13.97 15.45 12.85
CA GLU A 110 -13.19 14.62 13.77
C GLU A 110 -11.72 15.08 13.88
N LEU A 111 -11.21 15.79 12.86
CA LEU A 111 -9.83 16.29 12.83
C LEU A 111 -9.65 17.59 13.63
N ALA A 112 -10.69 18.45 13.68
CA ALA A 112 -10.67 19.70 14.42
C ALA A 112 -10.79 19.53 15.95
N ALA A 113 -11.15 18.33 16.42
CA ALA A 113 -11.30 18.02 17.84
C ALA A 113 -9.99 17.54 18.50
N GLY A 114 -8.92 17.34 17.72
CA GLY A 114 -7.63 16.82 18.18
C GLY A 114 -6.44 17.77 18.01
N SER A 115 -6.68 19.04 17.67
CA SER A 115 -5.68 20.09 17.46
C SER A 115 -5.77 21.20 18.51
#